data_AF-A0A258KQB3-F1
#
_entry.id   AF-A0A258KQB3-F1
#
_cell.length_a   1.000
_cell.length_b   1.000
_cell.length_c   1.000
_cell.angle_alpha   90.00
_cell.angle_beta   90.00
_cell.angle_gamma   90.00
#
_symmetry.space_group_name_H-M   'P 1'
#
loop_
_entity.id
_entity.type
_entity.pdbx_description
1 polymer ?
#
loop_
_entity_poly.entity_id
_entity_poly.type
_entity_poly.pdbx_seq_one_letter_code
_entity_poly.pdbx_strand_id
1 'polypeptide(L)' 'MALSIITNTFAGNPLDRSSERRGDASWLAEKLADAGSLAVAIWNGKPLVEDVLGEDGKPTGAQIAYLRADMAQ' A
#
# COMPACT_ATOMS: atom_id res chain seq x y z
N MET A 1 -28.88 -9.46 0.27
CA MET A 1 -28.55 -8.95 1.61
C MET A 1 -27.09 -9.24 1.87
N ALA A 2 -26.27 -8.24 2.21
CA ALA A 2 -24.88 -8.46 2.56
C ALA A 2 -24.81 -9.12 3.95
N LEU A 3 -24.05 -10.21 4.07
CA LEU A 3 -23.82 -10.89 5.35
C LEU A 3 -22.93 -9.99 6.21
N SER A 4 -23.50 -9.32 7.20
CA SER A 4 -22.78 -8.42 8.13
C SER A 4 -21.88 -9.15 9.14
N ILE A 5 -21.88 -10.49 9.13
CA ILE A 5 -21.20 -11.31 10.14
C ILE A 5 -19.80 -11.77 9.73
N ILE A 6 -19.47 -11.68 8.43
CA ILE A 6 -18.13 -12.04 7.90
C ILE A 6 -17.58 -10.81 7.17
N THR A 7 -16.75 -10.03 7.86
CA THR A 7 -15.89 -9.05 7.21
C THR A 7 -14.91 -9.80 6.33
N ASN A 8 -15.11 -9.76 5.01
CA ASN A 8 -14.13 -10.30 4.08
C ASN A 8 -12.89 -9.41 4.12
N THR A 9 -11.84 -9.86 4.82
CA THR A 9 -10.55 -9.16 4.96
C THR A 9 -9.89 -8.83 3.62
N PHE A 10 -10.28 -9.51 2.54
CA PHE A 10 -9.79 -9.29 1.19
C PHE A 10 -10.69 -8.38 0.35
N ALA A 11 -11.88 -8.01 0.83
CA ALA A 11 -12.80 -7.08 0.18
C ALA A 11 -12.61 -5.64 0.71
N GLY A 12 -12.84 -4.64 -0.15
CA GLY A 12 -12.77 -3.24 0.24
C GLY A 12 -11.36 -2.62 0.26
N ASN A 13 -10.36 -3.30 -0.29
CA ASN A 13 -9.08 -2.66 -0.57
C ASN A 13 -9.30 -1.57 -1.65
N PRO A 14 -8.88 -0.31 -1.42
CA PRO A 14 -9.01 0.76 -2.41
C PRO A 14 -8.21 0.52 -3.69
N LEU A 15 -7.25 -0.42 -3.67
CA LEU A 15 -6.42 -0.78 -4.83
C LEU A 15 -7.06 -1.92 -5.64
N ASP A 16 -7.07 -1.74 -6.96
CA ASP A 16 -7.21 -2.85 -7.89
C ASP A 16 -5.95 -3.72 -7.82
N ARG A 17 -6.14 -5.04 -7.71
CA ARG A 17 -5.04 -6.01 -7.62
C ARG A 17 -4.40 -6.32 -8.96
N SER A 18 -5.09 -6.01 -10.07
CA SER A 18 -4.65 -6.20 -11.47
C SER A 18 -3.81 -7.46 -11.69
N SER A 19 -4.30 -8.60 -11.20
CA SER A 19 -3.53 -9.85 -11.14
C SER A 19 -3.13 -10.38 -12.51
N GLU A 20 -3.92 -10.08 -13.53
CA GLU A 20 -3.70 -10.41 -14.93
C GLU A 20 -2.43 -9.76 -15.51
N ARG A 21 -1.95 -8.67 -14.91
CA ARG A 21 -0.76 -7.94 -15.37
C ARG A 21 0.54 -8.36 -14.69
N ARG A 22 0.49 -9.25 -13.69
CA ARG A 22 1.68 -9.65 -12.91
C ARG A 22 2.76 -10.35 -13.73
N GLY A 23 2.40 -11.00 -14.83
CA GLY A 23 3.34 -11.63 -15.76
C GLY A 23 3.85 -10.71 -16.87
N ASP A 24 3.31 -9.49 -16.98
CA ASP A 24 3.69 -8.54 -18.02
C ASP A 24 4.89 -7.70 -17.57
N ALA A 25 6.08 -8.14 -18.01
CA ALA A 25 7.33 -7.45 -17.69
C ALA A 25 7.38 -6.00 -18.20
N SER A 26 6.71 -5.70 -19.33
CA SER A 26 6.70 -4.35 -19.89
C SER A 26 5.86 -3.40 -19.05
N TRP A 27 4.69 -3.87 -18.60
CA TRP A 27 3.82 -3.12 -17.71
C TRP A 27 4.48 -2.88 -16.34
N LEU A 28 5.18 -3.88 -15.79
CA LEU A 28 5.92 -3.72 -14.54
C LEU A 28 7.04 -2.69 -14.67
N ALA A 29 7.81 -2.71 -15.75
CA ALA A 29 8.87 -1.74 -16.00
C ALA A 29 8.31 -0.31 -16.15
N GLU A 30 7.19 -0.15 -16.85
CA GLU A 30 6.48 1.14 -16.96
C GLU A 30 6.09 1.66 -15.57
N LYS A 31 5.47 0.81 -14.72
CA LYS A 31 5.07 1.23 -13.37
C LYS A 31 6.24 1.50 -12.44
N LEU A 32 7.34 0.77 -12.57
CA LEU A 32 8.55 1.07 -11.80
C LEU A 32 9.17 2.43 -12.19
N ALA A 33 9.03 2.84 -13.45
CA ALA A 33 9.52 4.14 -13.93
C ALA A 33 8.56 5.31 -13.66
N ASP A 34 7.31 5.05 -13.29
CA ASP A 34 6.30 6.06 -13.02
C ASP A 34 6.60 6.78 -11.68
N ALA A 35 6.77 8.11 -11.74
CA ALA A 35 7.03 8.93 -10.55
C ALA A 35 5.87 8.93 -9.53
N GLY A 36 4.65 8.56 -9.96
CA GLY A 36 3.49 8.38 -9.09
C GLY A 36 3.45 7.03 -8.38
N SER A 37 4.36 6.10 -8.70
CA SER A 37 4.39 4.79 -8.06
C SER A 37 4.90 4.85 -6.62
N LEU A 38 4.21 4.12 -5.76
CA LEU A 38 4.51 4.02 -4.34
C LEU A 38 5.03 2.63 -3.99
N ALA A 39 5.94 2.57 -3.03
CA ALA A 39 6.51 1.36 -2.46
C ALA A 39 6.25 1.29 -0.95
N VAL A 40 6.18 0.06 -0.43
CA VAL A 40 6.07 -0.22 1.01
C VAL A 40 7.33 -0.96 1.45
N ALA A 41 8.11 -0.36 2.35
CA ALA A 41 9.29 -1.01 2.92
C ALA A 41 8.87 -2.05 3.97
N ILE A 42 9.38 -3.27 3.85
CA ILE A 42 9.10 -4.38 4.77
C ILE A 42 10.41 -4.87 5.39
N TRP A 43 10.47 -4.96 6.72
CA TRP A 43 11.58 -5.54 7.47
C TRP A 43 11.09 -6.66 8.39
N ASN A 44 11.63 -7.87 8.26
CA ASN A 44 11.18 -9.04 9.04
C ASN A 44 9.65 -9.21 9.07
N GLY A 45 9.01 -9.01 7.92
CA GLY A 45 7.55 -9.10 7.77
C GLY A 45 6.75 -7.95 8.38
N LYS A 46 7.41 -6.87 8.84
CA LYS A 46 6.77 -5.69 9.42
C LYS A 46 6.90 -4.50 8.47
N PRO A 47 5.80 -3.81 8.12
CA PRO A 47 5.89 -2.61 7.28
C PRO A 47 6.49 -1.44 8.06
N LEU A 48 7.17 -0.55 7.34
CA LEU A 48 7.49 0.77 7.85
C LEU A 48 6.19 1.57 8.04
N VAL A 49 6.07 2.24 9.19
CA VAL A 49 4.91 3.04 9.57
C VAL A 49 5.33 4.44 9.98
N GLU A 50 4.42 5.39 9.85
CA GLU A 50 4.54 6.75 10.33
C GLU A 50 3.39 7.10 11.28
N ASP A 51 3.63 8.06 12.16
CA ASP A 51 2.62 8.52 13.12
C ASP A 51 1.54 9.34 12.41
N VAL A 52 0.28 9.01 12.69
CA VAL A 52 -0.86 9.86 12.32
C VAL A 52 -1.01 10.90 13.42
N LEU A 53 -0.65 12.15 13.11
CA LEU A 53 -0.72 13.24 14.08
C LEU A 53 -2.15 13.80 14.17
N GLY A 54 -2.63 13.99 15.41
CA GLY A 54 -3.86 14.73 15.69
C GLY A 54 -3.65 16.24 15.57
N GLU A 55 -4.72 17.01 15.72
CA GLU A 55 -4.67 18.49 15.63
C GLU A 55 -3.71 19.14 16.65
N ASP A 56 -3.44 18.47 17.77
CA ASP A 56 -2.50 18.90 18.80
C ASP A 56 -1.05 18.47 18.54
N GLY A 57 -0.79 17.89 17.36
CA GLY A 57 0.52 17.41 16.94
C GLY A 57 0.98 16.12 17.63
N LYS A 58 0.12 15.46 18.41
CA LYS A 58 0.47 14.18 19.06
C LYS A 58 0.06 12.99 18.20
N PRO A 59 0.81 11.86 18.25
CA PRO A 59 0.40 10.63 17.59
C PRO A 59 -0.95 10.13 18.11
N THR A 60 -1.88 9.90 17.20
CA THR A 60 -3.22 9.32 17.46
C THR A 60 -3.35 7.91 16.90
N GLY A 61 -2.41 7.50 16.06
CA GLY A 61 -2.36 6.19 15.43
C GLY A 61 -1.10 6.04 14.58
N ALA A 62 -1.05 4.95 13.81
CA ALA A 62 0.02 4.70 12.85
C ALA A 62 -0.60 4.37 11.48
N GLN A 63 0.06 4.80 10.41
CA GLN A 63 -0.28 4.45 9.04
C GLN A 63 0.95 3.90 8.31
N ILE A 64 0.74 3.18 7.20
CA ILE A 64 1.86 2.70 6.38
C ILE A 64 2.59 3.91 5.79
N ALA A 65 3.91 3.95 5.97
CA ALA A 65 4.74 4.94 5.33
C ALA A 65 4.97 4.51 3.87
N TYR A 66 4.38 5.25 2.93
CA TYR A 66 4.60 5.04 1.51
C TYR A 66 5.87 5.76 1.07
N LEU A 67 6.76 5.03 0.41
CA LEU A 67 7.95 5.58 -0.22
C LEU A 67 7.66 5.77 -1.71
N ARG A 68 8.39 6.68 -2.36
CA ARG A 68 8.42 6.65 -3.83
C ARG A 68 9.11 5.37 -4.30
N ALA A 69 8.64 4.82 -5.42
CA ALA A 69 9.16 3.57 -5.95
C ALA A 69 10.67 3.66 -6.32
N ASP A 70 11.14 4.82 -6.76
CA ASP A 70 12.55 5.07 -7.08
C ASP A 70 13.50 4.97 -5.88
N MET A 71 12.99 5.09 -4.65
CA MET A 71 13.77 4.94 -3.42
C MET A 71 13.92 3.48 -2.95
N ALA A 72 13.21 2.54 -3.60
CA ALA A 72 13.16 1.13 -3.21
C ALA A 72 13.90 0.18 -4.18
N GLN A 73 14.56 0.73 -5.21
CA GLN A 73 15.34 -0.02 -6.20
C GLN A 73 16.81 -0.19 -5.81
#